data_AF-A0A496S5N3-F1
#
_entry.id   AF-A0A496S5N3-F1
#
_cell.length_a   1.000
_cell.length_b   1.000
_cell.length_c   1.000
_cell.angle_alpha   90.00
_cell.angle_beta   90.00
_cell.angle_gamma   90.00
#
_symmetry.space_group_name_H-M   'P 1'
#
loop_
_entity.id
_entity.type
_entity.pdbx_description
1 polymer ?
#
loop_
_entity_poly.entity_id
_entity_poly.type
_entity_poly.pdbx_seq_one_letter_code
_entity_poly.pdbx_strand_id
1 'polypeptide(L)' 'MSSYIEWNLRNFQGYSTPFGFTYNSYLILDEALTLIDTVKHYSFEEFIRRNKSRVEVVERIKEVIRREK' A
#
# COMPACT_ATOMS: atom_id res chain seq x y z
N MET A 1 -0.32 -10.17 -0.56
CA MET A 1 -0.33 -9.08 -1.55
C MET A 1 -1.58 -8.25 -1.33
N SER A 2 -1.42 -6.96 -1.06
CA SER A 2 -2.53 -6.02 -1.00
C SER A 2 -2.25 -4.86 -1.95
N SER A 3 -3.25 -4.48 -2.73
CA SER A 3 -3.14 -3.39 -3.70
C SER A 3 -4.25 -2.39 -3.43
N TYR A 4 -3.90 -1.11 -3.43
CA TYR A 4 -4.89 -0.03 -3.53
C TYR A 4 -4.93 0.47 -4.96
N ILE A 5 -6.13 0.49 -5.55
CA ILE A 5 -6.35 0.93 -6.93
C ILE A 5 -6.99 2.31 -6.90
N GLU A 6 -6.32 3.27 -7.52
CA GLU A 6 -6.81 4.64 -7.71
C GLU A 6 -7.30 4.80 -9.15
N TRP A 7 -8.61 4.64 -9.34
CA TRP A 7 -9.25 4.73 -10.65
C TRP A 7 -9.38 6.16 -11.18
N ASN A 8 -9.29 7.17 -10.32
CA ASN A 8 -9.57 8.57 -10.69
C ASN A 8 -8.32 9.41 -10.94
N LEU A 9 -7.13 8.90 -10.60
CA LEU A 9 -5.88 9.58 -10.89
C LEU A 9 -5.67 9.61 -12.41
N ARG A 10 -5.57 10.81 -12.99
CA ARG A 10 -5.34 11.02 -14.43
C ARG A 10 -3.94 11.53 -14.76
N ASN A 11 -3.25 12.07 -13.77
CA ASN A 11 -1.85 12.45 -13.88
C ASN A 11 -1.12 12.04 -12.61
N PHE A 12 -0.01 11.35 -12.78
CA PHE A 12 0.90 11.02 -11.69
C PHE A 12 2.31 11.47 -12.04
N GLN A 13 2.76 12.56 -11.41
CA GLN A 13 4.14 13.07 -11.59
C GLN A 13 4.51 13.31 -13.05
N GLY A 14 3.59 13.85 -13.85
CA GLY A 14 3.81 14.13 -15.27
C GLY A 14 3.43 12.98 -16.21
N TYR A 15 3.14 11.78 -15.67
CA TYR A 15 2.65 10.66 -16.48
C TYR A 15 1.12 10.66 -16.55
N SER A 16 0.59 10.52 -17.76
CA SER A 16 -0.85 10.34 -17.98
C SER A 16 -1.29 8.94 -17.52
N THR A 17 -2.31 8.87 -16.67
CA THR A 17 -2.86 7.62 -16.12
C THR A 17 -4.34 7.49 -16.47
N PRO A 18 -4.71 7.35 -17.76
CA PRO A 18 -6.12 7.34 -18.18
C PRO A 18 -6.90 6.14 -17.61
N PHE A 19 -6.21 5.05 -17.28
CA PHE A 19 -6.78 3.82 -16.73
C PHE A 19 -6.55 3.65 -15.23
N GLY A 20 -6.14 4.74 -14.55
CA GLY A 20 -5.83 4.71 -13.13
C GLY A 20 -4.40 4.25 -12.81
N PHE A 21 -4.15 4.06 -11.53
CA PHE A 21 -2.84 3.72 -10.97
C PHE A 21 -2.99 2.78 -9.77
N THR A 22 -2.00 1.93 -9.52
CA THR A 22 -2.00 1.02 -8.36
C THR A 22 -0.85 1.32 -7.42
N TYR A 23 -1.14 1.35 -6.13
CA TYR A 23 -0.14 1.30 -5.07
C TYR A 23 -0.09 -0.14 -4.55
N ASN A 24 0.99 -0.84 -4.90
CA ASN A 24 1.20 -2.23 -4.49
C ASN A 24 1.99 -2.29 -3.20
N SER A 25 1.54 -3.11 -2.26
CA SER A 25 2.25 -3.38 -1.01
C SER A 25 2.22 -4.87 -0.71
N TYR A 26 3.29 -5.34 -0.07
CA TYR A 26 3.49 -6.76 0.20
C TYR A 26 3.76 -6.97 1.67
N LEU A 27 3.10 -7.97 2.23
CA LEU A 27 3.31 -8.39 3.61
C LEU A 27 4.04 -9.72 3.57
N ILE A 28 5.25 -9.75 4.13
CA ILE A 28 6.05 -10.96 4.32
C ILE A 28 5.73 -11.50 5.70
N LEU A 29 5.23 -12.74 5.73
CA LEU A 29 4.96 -13.49 6.95
C LEU A 29 6.19 -14.35 7.24
N ASP A 30 7.04 -13.90 8.14
CA ASP A 30 8.25 -14.61 8.59
C ASP A 30 8.46 -14.34 10.09
N GLU A 31 9.61 -14.75 10.66
CA GLU A 31 10.00 -14.46 12.04
C GLU A 31 9.88 -12.96 12.39
N ALA A 32 10.28 -12.12 11.43
CA ALA A 32 9.99 -10.70 11.40
C ALA A 32 8.86 -10.42 10.39
N LEU A 33 7.75 -9.94 10.92
CA LEU A 33 6.61 -9.53 10.11
C LEU A 33 6.91 -8.20 9.43
N THR A 34 7.13 -8.24 8.11
CA THR A 34 7.68 -7.12 7.34
C THR A 34 6.71 -6.65 6.26
N LEU A 35 6.49 -5.34 6.21
CA LEU A 35 5.71 -4.68 5.15
C LEU A 35 6.66 -4.05 4.13
N ILE A 36 6.53 -4.45 2.87
CA ILE A 36 7.21 -3.82 1.73
C ILE A 36 6.26 -2.79 1.10
N ASP A 37 6.72 -1.56 1.07
CA ASP A 37 6.05 -0.36 0.57
C ASP A 37 4.71 -0.06 1.26
N THR A 38 4.20 1.14 1.01
CA THR A 38 2.89 1.59 1.49
C THR A 38 2.18 2.42 0.42
N VAL A 39 0.91 2.74 0.67
CA VAL A 39 0.16 3.69 -0.15
C VAL A 39 0.49 5.14 0.22
N LYS A 40 0.09 6.11 -0.62
CA LYS A 40 0.14 7.53 -0.25
C LYS A 40 -0.78 7.82 0.94
N HIS A 41 -0.42 8.84 1.72
CA HIS A 41 -1.11 9.21 2.97
C HIS A 41 -2.63 9.35 2.81
N TYR A 42 -3.11 9.99 1.74
CA TYR A 42 -4.55 10.20 1.50
C TYR A 42 -5.32 8.91 1.19
N SER A 43 -4.64 7.83 0.80
CA SER A 43 -5.24 6.52 0.54
C SER A 43 -5.05 5.54 1.69
N PHE A 44 -4.37 5.95 2.77
CA PHE A 44 -3.97 5.05 3.85
C PHE A 44 -5.18 4.49 4.61
N GLU A 45 -6.16 5.32 4.96
CA GLU A 45 -7.36 4.86 5.66
C GLU A 45 -8.13 3.82 4.85
N GLU A 46 -8.32 4.08 3.55
CA GLU A 46 -9.02 3.17 2.65
C GLU A 46 -8.23 1.88 2.42
N PHE A 47 -6.89 1.97 2.33
CA PHE A 47 -6.02 0.81 2.28
C PHE A 47 -6.17 -0.06 3.55
N ILE A 48 -6.15 0.53 4.74
CA ILE A 48 -6.36 -0.19 6.00
C ILE A 48 -7.77 -0.79 6.05
N ARG A 49 -8.80 -0.01 5.72
CA ARG A 49 -10.20 -0.46 5.73
C ARG A 49 -10.43 -1.66 4.81
N ARG A 50 -9.86 -1.66 3.60
CA ARG A 50 -9.97 -2.79 2.65
C ARG A 50 -9.24 -4.02 3.12
N ASN A 51 -8.14 -3.83 3.83
CA ASN A 51 -7.34 -4.92 4.34
C ASN A 51 -7.73 -5.32 5.76
N LYS A 52 -8.87 -4.84 6.30
CA LYS A 52 -9.22 -4.99 7.72
C LYS A 52 -9.22 -6.45 8.22
N SER A 53 -9.62 -7.40 7.37
CA SER A 53 -9.54 -8.85 7.66
C SER A 53 -8.10 -9.39 7.81
N ARG A 54 -7.11 -8.61 7.37
CA ARG A 54 -5.67 -8.85 7.47
C ARG A 54 -4.99 -7.85 8.44
N VAL A 55 -5.73 -6.92 9.06
CA VAL A 55 -5.19 -5.76 9.80
C VAL A 55 -4.96 -6.00 11.28
N GLU A 56 -5.37 -7.14 11.84
CA GLU A 56 -4.83 -7.62 13.14
C GLU A 56 -3.30 -7.72 13.14
N VAL A 57 -2.71 -7.68 11.94
CA VAL A 57 -1.28 -7.76 11.67
C VAL A 57 -0.59 -6.39 11.73
N VAL A 58 -1.30 -5.26 11.57
CA VAL A 58 -0.66 -3.94 11.45
C VAL A 58 0.07 -3.54 12.72
N GLU A 59 -0.54 -3.74 13.88
CA GLU A 59 0.10 -3.49 15.18
C GLU A 59 1.27 -4.46 15.45
N ARG A 60 1.33 -5.58 14.71
CA ARG A 60 2.36 -6.61 14.83
C ARG A 60 3.51 -6.41 13.85
N ILE A 61 3.39 -5.49 12.87
CA ILE A 61 4.45 -5.21 11.90
C ILE A 61 5.67 -4.74 12.67
N LYS A 62 6.77 -5.46 12.50
CA LYS A 62 8.05 -5.13 13.16
C LYS A 62 8.86 -4.16 12.29
N GLU A 63 8.75 -4.29 10.97
CA GLU A 63 9.57 -3.53 10.03
C GLU A 63 8.78 -3.10 8.80
N VAL A 64 9.12 -1.91 8.28
CA VAL A 64 8.59 -1.39 7.02
C VAL A 64 9.76 -1.04 6.12
N ILE A 65 9.86 -1.75 5.00
CA ILE A 65 10.85 -1.46 3.95
C ILE A 65 10.18 -0.53 2.94
N ARG A 66 10.74 0.66 2.74
CA ARG A 66 10.32 1.61 1.71
C ARG A 66 11.50 1.92 0.82
N ARG A 67 11.26 2.03 -0.49
CA ARG A 67 12.25 2.64 -1.37
C ARG A 67 12.28 4.13 -1.13
N GLU A 68 13.43 4.66 -0.72
CA GLU A 68 13.68 6.09 -0.77
C GLU A 68 13.71 6.53 -2.24
N LYS A 69 13.13 7.70 -2.50
CA LYS A 69 13.18 8.34 -3.80
C LYS A 69 14.47 9.11 -3.97
#